data_AF-A0AAV5N0H3-F1
#
_entry.id   AF-A0AAV5N0H3-F1
#
_cell.length_a   1.000
_cell.length_b   1.000
_cell.length_c   1.000
_cell.angle_alpha   90.00
_cell.angle_beta   90.00
_cell.angle_gamma   90.00
#
_symmetry.space_group_name_H-M   'P 1'
#
loop_
_entity.id
_entity.type
_entity.pdbx_description
1 polymer ?
#
loop_
_entity_poly.entity_id
_entity_poly.type
_entity_poly.pdbx_seq_one_letter_code
_entity_poly.pdbx_strand_id
1 'polypeptide(L)'
;MTKTYSILGLNYELPNVAYFYDSLSLLDFDKEPGDDVWGLDEDLLQVLFSDAEETTVDVGWYPSFDEAGEFVVMVIKNRDWDSPLLRVSAGWDRAELSDKIAEALDIWRPR
;
A
#
# COMPACT_ATOMS: atom_id res chain seq x y z
N MET A 1 18.32 9.32 -3.86
CA MET A 1 19.03 8.41 -2.91
C MET A 1 18.21 7.15 -2.76
N THR A 2 18.81 5.98 -2.88
CA THR A 2 18.12 4.68 -2.67
C THR A 2 18.18 4.29 -1.20
N LYS A 3 17.07 3.83 -0.65
CA LYS A 3 16.96 3.30 0.71
C LYS A 3 16.18 1.98 0.68
N THR A 4 16.43 1.14 1.68
CA THR A 4 15.68 -0.10 1.86
C THR A 4 14.51 0.15 2.82
N TYR A 5 13.32 -0.29 2.42
CA TYR A 5 12.09 -0.27 3.21
C TYR A 5 11.59 -1.70 3.38
N SER A 6 11.15 -2.05 4.59
CA SER A 6 10.54 -3.34 4.88
C SER A 6 9.03 -3.17 4.91
N ILE A 7 8.31 -3.75 3.94
CA ILE A 7 6.85 -3.71 3.85
C ILE A 7 6.36 -5.15 3.94
N LEU A 8 5.47 -5.43 4.90
CA LEU A 8 5.00 -6.79 5.23
C LEU A 8 6.18 -7.77 5.41
N GLY A 9 7.29 -7.31 5.98
CA GLY A 9 8.51 -8.11 6.20
C GLY A 9 9.34 -8.42 4.95
N LEU A 10 8.96 -7.91 3.76
CA LEU A 10 9.74 -8.00 2.53
C LEU A 10 10.53 -6.70 2.32
N ASN A 11 11.79 -6.83 1.90
CA ASN A 11 12.68 -5.68 1.70
C ASN A 11 12.61 -5.18 0.26
N TYR A 12 12.36 -3.88 0.11
CA TYR A 12 12.31 -3.16 -1.16
C TYR A 12 13.37 -2.06 -1.19
N GLU A 13 14.20 -2.05 -2.22
CA GLU A 13 15.13 -0.96 -2.49
C GLU A 13 14.43 0.11 -3.33
N LEU A 14 14.04 1.21 -2.67
CA LEU A 14 13.23 2.26 -3.29
C LEU A 14 14.07 3.55 -3.42
N PRO A 15 14.30 4.04 -4.65
CA PRO A 15 14.93 5.34 -4.86
C PRO A 15 13.95 6.48 -4.63
N ASN A 16 14.46 7.62 -4.16
CA ASN A 16 13.76 8.90 -4.23
C ASN A 16 12.40 8.92 -3.51
N VAL A 17 12.26 8.15 -2.42
CA VAL A 17 11.07 8.23 -1.56
C VAL A 17 11.06 9.56 -0.81
N ALA A 18 10.04 10.38 -1.06
CA ALA A 18 9.80 11.67 -0.42
C ALA A 18 9.10 11.51 0.94
N TYR A 19 8.15 10.58 1.01
CA TYR A 19 7.39 10.26 2.21
C TYR A 19 7.08 8.75 2.25
N PHE A 20 7.09 8.19 3.46
CA PHE A 20 6.83 6.79 3.72
C PHE A 20 6.06 6.66 5.02
N TYR A 21 4.92 5.97 4.97
CA TYR A 21 4.08 5.59 6.10
C TYR A 21 3.71 4.12 5.96
N ASP A 22 3.73 3.37 7.06
CA ASP A 22 3.45 1.94 7.08
C ASP A 22 2.92 1.49 8.46
N SER A 23 1.61 1.50 8.62
CA SER A 23 0.92 0.79 9.72
C SER A 23 0.49 -0.62 9.27
N LEU A 24 0.39 -0.85 7.96
CA LEU A 24 0.05 -2.14 7.36
C LEU A 24 0.95 -3.28 7.86
N SER A 25 2.26 -3.04 7.98
CA SER A 25 3.23 -4.02 8.49
C SER A 25 3.05 -4.39 9.96
N LEU A 26 2.19 -3.69 10.71
CA LEU A 26 1.86 -3.99 12.10
C LEU A 26 0.67 -4.94 12.23
N LEU A 27 -0.06 -5.21 11.14
CA LEU A 27 -1.22 -6.09 11.15
C LEU A 27 -0.82 -7.55 11.45
N ASP A 28 -1.67 -8.20 12.23
CA ASP A 28 -1.54 -9.61 12.59
C ASP A 28 -2.46 -10.47 11.72
N PHE A 29 -1.88 -11.04 10.65
CA PHE A 29 -2.62 -11.87 9.70
C PHE A 29 -2.99 -13.27 10.25
N ASP A 30 -2.57 -13.62 11.46
CA ASP A 30 -3.05 -14.84 12.14
C ASP A 30 -4.41 -14.62 12.83
N LYS A 31 -4.92 -13.38 12.82
CA LYS A 31 -6.24 -12.98 13.32
C LYS A 31 -7.24 -12.73 12.19
N GLU A 32 -8.50 -12.53 12.55
CA GLU A 32 -9.53 -12.08 11.61
C GLU A 32 -9.63 -10.55 11.59
N PRO A 33 -10.07 -9.91 10.49
CA PRO A 33 -10.24 -8.46 10.40
C PRO A 33 -11.08 -7.87 11.55
N GLY A 34 -12.12 -8.60 11.98
CA GLY A 34 -13.01 -8.18 13.06
C GLY A 34 -12.35 -8.06 14.44
N ASP A 35 -11.18 -8.68 14.65
CA ASP A 35 -10.47 -8.63 15.93
C ASP A 35 -9.86 -7.24 16.21
N ASP A 36 -9.52 -6.46 15.17
CA ASP A 36 -8.97 -5.10 15.29
C ASP A 36 -9.43 -4.18 14.15
N VAL A 37 -10.74 -4.18 13.90
CA VAL A 37 -11.35 -3.42 12.81
C VAL A 37 -11.05 -1.91 12.88
N TRP A 38 -10.79 -1.36 14.06
CA TRP A 38 -10.45 0.05 14.26
C TRP A 38 -9.06 0.44 13.74
N GLY A 39 -8.18 -0.54 13.53
CA GLY A 39 -6.90 -0.36 12.87
C GLY A 39 -6.97 -0.45 11.35
N LEU A 40 -8.14 -0.75 10.77
CA LEU A 40 -8.34 -0.96 9.34
C LEU A 40 -9.01 0.26 8.70
N ASP A 41 -8.23 1.31 8.44
CA ASP A 41 -8.67 2.52 7.76
C ASP A 41 -8.18 2.61 6.31
N GLU A 42 -8.40 3.77 5.69
CA GLU A 42 -8.08 4.02 4.28
C GLU A 42 -6.57 4.26 4.02
N ASP A 43 -5.77 4.46 5.07
CA ASP A 43 -4.37 4.90 4.98
C ASP A 43 -3.45 3.94 5.75
N LEU A 44 -3.22 2.73 5.23
CA LEU A 44 -2.39 1.71 5.89
C LEU A 44 -0.93 1.71 5.43
N LEU A 45 -0.67 2.01 4.16
CA LEU A 45 0.67 2.14 3.59
C LEU A 45 0.65 3.26 2.56
N GLN A 46 1.61 4.18 2.64
CA GLN A 46 1.80 5.19 1.61
C GLN A 46 3.29 5.38 1.30
N VAL A 47 3.64 5.26 0.02
CA VAL A 47 4.98 5.55 -0.51
C VAL A 47 4.85 6.64 -1.56
N LEU A 48 5.24 7.86 -1.22
CA LEU A 48 5.31 8.99 -2.15
C LEU A 48 6.73 9.12 -2.69
N PHE A 49 6.86 9.19 -4.00
CA PHE A 49 8.13 9.35 -4.68
C PHE A 49 8.35 10.79 -5.12
N SER A 50 9.58 11.28 -5.03
CA SER A 50 10.00 12.60 -5.48
C SER A 50 10.28 12.62 -6.99
N ASP A 51 9.35 12.09 -7.78
CA ASP A 51 9.36 12.18 -9.25
C ASP A 51 8.52 13.37 -9.75
N ALA A 52 8.50 13.58 -11.07
CA ALA A 52 7.80 14.72 -11.67
C ALA A 52 6.27 14.61 -11.62
N GLU A 53 5.75 13.40 -11.45
CA GLU A 53 4.31 13.10 -11.45
C GLU A 53 3.78 12.90 -10.01
N GLU A 54 4.60 13.15 -8.97
CA GLU A 54 4.27 12.91 -7.56
C GLU A 54 3.64 11.52 -7.34
N THR A 55 4.25 10.48 -7.94
CA THR A 55 3.65 9.14 -7.89
C THR A 55 3.55 8.64 -6.46
N THR A 56 2.40 8.10 -6.10
CA THR A 56 2.11 7.51 -4.80
C THR A 56 1.66 6.06 -4.96
N VAL A 57 2.29 5.15 -4.24
CA VAL A 57 1.73 3.81 -3.99
C VAL A 57 1.01 3.87 -2.66
N ASP A 58 -0.27 3.54 -2.66
CA ASP A 58 -1.18 3.71 -1.53
C ASP A 58 -1.93 2.40 -1.27
N VAL A 59 -2.11 2.05 0.00
CA VAL A 59 -2.89 0.87 0.41
C VAL A 59 -3.78 1.25 1.57
N GLY A 60 -5.06 0.97 1.42
CA GLY A 60 -6.08 1.14 2.44
C GLY A 60 -7.00 -0.06 2.53
N TRP A 61 -7.85 -0.07 3.55
CA TRP A 61 -8.92 -1.03 3.74
C TRP A 61 -10.28 -0.40 3.45
N TYR A 62 -11.09 -1.04 2.62
CA TYR A 62 -12.37 -0.50 2.16
C TYR A 62 -13.51 -1.53 2.21
N PRO A 63 -14.69 -1.17 2.75
CA PRO A 63 -14.97 0.06 3.50
C PRO A 63 -14.11 0.15 4.77
N SER A 64 -13.70 1.36 5.14
CA SER A 64 -12.93 1.55 6.36
C SER A 64 -13.72 1.13 7.59
N PHE A 65 -13.02 0.50 8.54
CA PHE A 65 -13.56 -0.02 9.78
C PHE A 65 -14.69 -1.05 9.60
N ASP A 66 -14.69 -1.79 8.49
CA ASP A 66 -15.64 -2.87 8.21
C ASP A 66 -14.94 -4.23 8.16
N GLU A 67 -15.39 -5.21 8.95
CA GLU A 67 -14.81 -6.56 8.97
C GLU A 67 -14.94 -7.30 7.62
N ALA A 68 -15.89 -6.88 6.77
CA ALA A 68 -16.12 -7.42 5.44
C ALA A 68 -15.42 -6.63 4.32
N GLY A 69 -14.53 -5.70 4.68
CA GLY A 69 -13.73 -4.94 3.71
C GLY A 69 -12.66 -5.77 3.01
N GLU A 70 -11.91 -5.10 2.16
CA GLU A 70 -10.75 -5.64 1.47
C GLU A 70 -9.64 -4.60 1.37
N PHE A 71 -8.40 -5.05 1.20
CA PHE A 71 -7.32 -4.13 0.88
C PHE A 71 -7.49 -3.63 -0.54
N VAL A 72 -7.26 -2.34 -0.75
CA VAL A 72 -7.19 -1.71 -2.06
C VAL A 72 -5.80 -1.12 -2.22
N VAL A 73 -5.06 -1.61 -3.21
CA VAL A 73 -3.73 -1.13 -3.59
C VAL A 73 -3.86 -0.23 -4.81
N MET A 74 -3.32 0.98 -4.72
CA MET A 74 -3.39 1.99 -5.77
C MET A 74 -2.02 2.50 -6.17
N VAL A 75 -1.86 2.81 -7.46
CA VAL A 75 -0.79 3.66 -7.98
C VAL A 75 -1.42 4.94 -8.47
N ILE A 76 -1.10 6.06 -7.82
CA ILE A 76 -1.70 7.37 -8.06
C ILE A 76 -0.64 8.30 -8.64
N LYS A 77 -1.04 9.13 -9.60
CA LYS A 77 -0.19 10.20 -10.15
C LYS A 77 -0.87 11.54 -9.95
N ASN A 78 -0.07 12.57 -9.76
CA ASN A 78 -0.49 13.97 -9.61
C ASN A 78 -1.57 14.15 -8.55
N ARG A 79 -1.55 13.32 -7.50
CA ARG A 79 -2.54 13.35 -6.41
C ARG A 79 -3.99 13.10 -6.87
N ASP A 80 -4.18 12.35 -7.94
CA ASP A 80 -5.50 12.01 -8.49
C ASP A 80 -5.96 10.61 -8.03
N TRP A 81 -6.53 10.55 -6.83
CA TRP A 81 -7.11 9.31 -6.26
C TRP A 81 -8.39 8.86 -6.99
N ASP A 82 -9.04 9.75 -7.74
CA ASP A 82 -10.26 9.43 -8.50
C ASP A 82 -9.93 8.65 -9.80
N SER A 83 -8.72 8.83 -10.34
CA SER A 83 -8.25 8.16 -11.55
C SER A 83 -6.87 7.52 -11.37
N PRO A 84 -6.75 6.48 -10.51
CA PRO A 84 -5.47 5.82 -10.27
C PRO A 84 -5.00 5.07 -11.53
N LEU A 85 -3.69 5.01 -11.73
CA LEU A 85 -3.06 4.23 -12.81
C LEU A 85 -3.28 2.71 -12.61
N LEU A 86 -3.29 2.27 -11.35
CA LEU A 86 -3.61 0.91 -10.94
C LEU A 86 -4.58 0.99 -9.77
N ARG A 87 -5.61 0.14 -9.77
CA ARG A 87 -6.44 -0.15 -8.61
C ARG A 87 -6.74 -1.64 -8.60
N VAL A 88 -6.24 -2.34 -7.60
CA VAL A 88 -6.43 -3.78 -7.41
C VAL A 88 -6.81 -4.05 -5.97
N SER A 89 -7.59 -5.10 -5.73
CA SER A 89 -7.92 -5.52 -4.38
C SER A 89 -7.26 -6.84 -3.99
N ALA A 90 -7.15 -7.05 -2.69
CA ALA A 90 -6.71 -8.29 -2.07
C ALA A 90 -7.54 -8.55 -0.81
N GLY A 91 -7.82 -9.82 -0.53
CA GLY A 91 -8.50 -10.20 0.71
C GLY A 91 -7.58 -10.10 1.92
N TRP A 92 -8.02 -10.61 3.07
CA TRP A 92 -7.19 -10.77 4.26
C TRP A 92 -6.17 -11.92 4.10
N ASP A 93 -5.27 -11.77 3.14
CA ASP A 93 -4.20 -12.71 2.81
C ASP A 93 -2.89 -11.93 2.60
N ARG A 94 -1.92 -12.16 3.49
CA ARG A 94 -0.64 -11.45 3.47
C ARG A 94 0.15 -11.69 2.18
N ALA A 95 0.09 -12.90 1.62
CA ALA A 95 0.86 -13.25 0.43
C ALA A 95 0.25 -12.59 -0.80
N GLU A 96 -1.07 -12.68 -0.97
CA GLU A 96 -1.79 -11.98 -2.04
C GLU A 96 -1.53 -10.46 -1.98
N LEU A 97 -1.68 -9.86 -0.80
CA LEU A 97 -1.44 -8.43 -0.62
C LEU A 97 0.00 -8.03 -0.93
N SER A 98 0.98 -8.84 -0.50
CA SER A 98 2.40 -8.60 -0.80
C SER A 98 2.67 -8.62 -2.30
N ASP A 99 2.07 -9.56 -3.03
CA ASP A 99 2.19 -9.65 -4.49
C ASP A 99 1.60 -8.41 -5.19
N LYS A 100 0.45 -7.92 -4.73
CA LYS A 100 -0.18 -6.70 -5.26
C LYS A 100 0.64 -5.44 -4.98
N ILE A 101 1.25 -5.33 -3.80
CA ILE A 101 2.14 -4.22 -3.47
C ILE A 101 3.41 -4.27 -4.34
N ALA A 102 3.97 -5.46 -4.56
CA ALA A 102 5.13 -5.62 -5.44
C ALA A 102 4.80 -5.22 -6.89
N GLU A 103 3.63 -5.62 -7.41
CA GLU A 103 3.13 -5.19 -8.73
C GLU A 103 3.02 -3.67 -8.82
N ALA A 104 2.43 -3.03 -7.80
CA ALA A 104 2.27 -1.57 -7.75
C ALA A 104 3.62 -0.83 -7.73
N LEU A 105 4.58 -1.30 -6.92
CA LEU A 105 5.93 -0.73 -6.84
C LEU A 105 6.71 -0.91 -8.15
N ASP A 106 6.51 -2.03 -8.85
CA ASP A 106 7.13 -2.29 -10.15
C ASP A 106 6.55 -1.41 -11.27
N ILE A 107 5.27 -1.07 -11.22
CA ILE A 107 4.63 -0.13 -12.15
C ILE A 107 5.23 1.28 -12.00
N TRP A 108 5.51 1.70 -10.77
CA TRP A 108 6.13 3.01 -10.53
C TRP A 108 7.57 3.09 -11.03
N ARG A 109 8.35 2.00 -10.99
CA ARG A 109 9.82 2.04 -11.15
C ARG A 109 10.26 3.00 -12.28
N PRO A 110 11.08 4.01 -11.96
CA PRO A 110 11.58 4.94 -12.96
C PRO A 110 12.38 4.16 -14.01
N ARG A 111 12.01 4.31 -15.29
CA ARG A 111 12.73 3.73 -16.43
C ARG A 111 13.97 4.54 -16.78
#